data_AF-A0A967WBZ2-F1
#
_entry.id   AF-A0A967WBZ2-F1
#
_cell.length_a   1.000
_cell.length_b   1.000
_cell.length_c   1.000
_cell.angle_alpha   90.00
_cell.angle_beta   90.00
_cell.angle_gamma   90.00
#
_symmetry.space_group_name_H-M   'P 1'
#
loop_
_entity.id
_entity.type
_entity.pdbx_description
1 polymer ?
#
loop_
_entity_poly.entity_id
_entity_poly.type
_entity_poly.pdbx_seq_one_letter_code
_entity_poly.pdbx_strand_id
1 'polypeptide(L)' 'MNAKELVGKLTWLGHDSFRLDGPVVIYFDPWKLSGRPPVADLVLVSHEHHDHCSPEDVALISGPETVVV' A
#
# COMPACT_ATOMS: atom_id res chain seq x y z
N MET A 1 8.76 -8.78 -16.43
CA MET A 1 7.63 -7.85 -16.45
C MET A 1 8.13 -6.52 -16.99
N ASN A 2 7.51 -5.96 -18.02
CA ASN A 2 7.79 -4.61 -18.50
C ASN A 2 6.87 -3.57 -17.82
N ALA A 3 7.12 -2.28 -18.04
CA ALA A 3 6.35 -1.21 -17.41
C ALA A 3 4.84 -1.28 -17.72
N LYS A 4 4.44 -1.67 -18.95
CA LYS A 4 3.01 -1.80 -19.32
C LYS A 4 2.34 -2.93 -18.55
N GLU A 5 3.03 -4.06 -18.41
CA GLU A 5 2.53 -5.20 -17.64
C GLU A 5 2.43 -4.88 -16.15
N LEU A 6 3.32 -4.05 -15.61
CA LEU A 6 3.30 -3.61 -14.22
C LEU A 6 2.13 -2.67 -13.93
N VAL A 7 1.84 -1.72 -14.83
CA VAL A 7 0.70 -0.80 -14.69
C VAL A 7 -0.63 -1.56 -14.58
N GLY A 8 -0.77 -2.70 -15.27
CA GLY A 8 -1.97 -3.55 -15.15
C GLY A 8 -2.19 -4.16 -13.76
N LYS A 9 -1.20 -4.09 -12.87
CA LYS A 9 -1.23 -4.58 -11.49
C LYS A 9 -1.13 -3.47 -10.45
N LEU A 10 -0.95 -2.22 -10.89
CA LEU A 10 -0.77 -1.08 -10.01
C LEU A 10 -2.10 -0.34 -9.88
N THR A 11 -2.59 -0.23 -8.65
CA THR A 11 -3.78 0.54 -8.31
C THR A 11 -3.36 1.84 -7.66
N TRP A 12 -3.76 2.98 -8.23
CA TRP A 12 -3.65 4.27 -7.55
C TRP A 12 -4.81 4.43 -6.57
N LEU A 13 -4.50 4.78 -5.32
CA LEU A 13 -5.47 4.87 -4.23
C LEU A 13 -5.78 6.33 -3.84
N GLY A 14 -5.09 7.29 -4.46
CA GLY A 14 -5.16 8.72 -4.13
C GLY A 14 -3.86 9.23 -3.52
N HIS A 15 -3.57 10.53 -3.62
CA HIS A 15 -2.30 11.12 -3.17
C HIS A 15 -1.09 10.33 -3.71
N ASP A 16 -0.09 10.07 -2.88
CA ASP A 16 1.06 9.21 -3.15
C ASP A 16 0.82 7.74 -2.75
N SER A 17 -0.44 7.37 -2.49
CA SER A 17 -0.82 6.01 -2.14
C SER A 17 -0.98 5.11 -3.37
N PHE A 18 -0.23 4.02 -3.42
CA PHE A 18 -0.33 2.99 -4.45
C PHE A 18 -0.41 1.60 -3.83
N ARG A 19 -1.09 0.68 -4.53
CA ARG A 19 -1.00 -0.76 -4.27
C ARG A 19 -0.51 -1.49 -5.49
N LEU A 20 0.46 -2.37 -5.32
CA LEU A 20 0.88 -3.32 -6.33
C LEU A 20 0.33 -4.71 -6.01
N ASP A 21 -0.48 -5.26 -6.92
CA ASP A 21 -1.10 -6.57 -6.80
C ASP A 21 -0.19 -7.67 -7.39
N GLY A 22 0.08 -8.73 -6.64
CA GLY A 22 0.93 -9.83 -7.09
C GLY A 22 0.99 -10.98 -6.09
N PRO A 23 1.99 -11.88 -6.21
CA PRO A 23 2.27 -12.89 -5.19
C PRO A 23 2.56 -12.29 -3.80
N VAL A 24 2.93 -11.00 -3.78
CA VAL A 24 3.08 -10.14 -2.61
C VAL A 24 2.24 -8.90 -2.89
N VAL A 25 1.37 -8.52 -1.96
CA VAL A 25 0.58 -7.28 -1.98
C VAL A 25 1.40 -6.18 -1.30
N ILE A 26 1.80 -5.17 -2.07
CA ILE A 26 2.65 -4.07 -1.58
C ILE A 26 1.85 -2.77 -1.57
N TYR A 27 1.88 -2.04 -0.46
CA TYR A 27 1.35 -0.70 -0.35
C TYR A 27 2.48 0.32 -0.21
N PHE A 28 2.31 1.47 -0.87
CA PHE A 28 3.17 2.64 -0.78
C PHE A 28 2.36 3.76 -0.15
N ASP A 29 2.92 4.42 0.87
CA ASP A 29 2.36 5.61 1.53
C ASP A 29 0.82 5.58 1.72
N PRO A 30 0.26 4.56 2.41
CA PRO A 30 -1.19 4.40 2.50
C PRO A 30 -1.83 5.57 3.27
N TRP A 31 -2.81 6.24 2.64
CA TRP A 31 -3.50 7.38 3.22
C TRP A 31 -4.97 7.43 2.78
N LYS A 32 -5.88 7.61 3.74
CA LYS A 32 -7.33 7.73 3.53
C LYS A 32 -7.92 6.57 2.72
N LEU A 33 -7.50 5.35 3.04
CA LEU A 33 -8.05 4.15 2.45
C LEU A 33 -9.51 3.99 2.84
N SER A 34 -10.30 3.38 1.95
CA SER A 34 -11.73 3.17 2.17
C SER A 34 -12.15 1.73 1.89
N GLY A 35 -13.22 1.30 2.56
CA GLY A 35 -13.78 -0.04 2.41
C GLY A 35 -12.94 -1.11 3.10
N ARG A 36 -12.74 -2.24 2.41
CA ARG A 36 -11.97 -3.39 2.90
C ARG A 36 -10.87 -3.75 1.88
N PRO A 37 -9.77 -2.99 1.86
CA PRO A 37 -8.64 -3.29 0.98
C PRO A 37 -8.06 -4.69 1.25
N PRO A 38 -7.38 -5.31 0.27
CA PRO A 38 -6.57 -6.49 0.50
C PRO A 38 -5.56 -6.28 1.63
N VAL A 39 -5.30 -7.35 2.39
CA VAL A 39 -4.22 -7.37 3.40
C VAL A 39 -2.89 -7.18 2.68
N ALA A 40 -2.03 -6.32 3.24
CA ALA A 40 -0.69 -6.08 2.75
C ALA A 40 0.26 -7.18 3.23
N ASP A 41 1.15 -7.63 2.36
CA ASP A 41 2.33 -8.39 2.77
C ASP A 41 3.46 -7.43 3.15
N LEU A 42 3.56 -6.29 2.45
CA LEU A 42 4.56 -5.25 2.69
C LEU A 42 3.93 -3.85 2.62
N VAL A 43 4.24 -3.01 3.59
CA VAL A 43 3.93 -1.58 3.58
C VAL A 43 5.24 -0.80 3.56
N LEU A 44 5.36 0.12 2.60
CA LEU A 44 6.51 1.00 2.43
C LEU A 44 6.09 2.44 2.70
N VAL A 45 6.68 3.05 3.73
CA VAL A 45 6.44 4.44 4.09
C VAL A 45 7.67 5.27 3.72
N SER A 46 7.48 6.32 2.92
CA SER A 46 8.58 7.14 2.43
C SER A 46 9.16 8.06 3.50
N HIS A 47 8.31 8.65 4.36
CA HIS A 47 8.69 9.54 5.46
C HIS A 47 7.55 9.76 6.47
N GLU A 48 7.85 10.40 7.59
CA GLU A 48 6.98 10.49 8.79
C GLU A 48 5.81 11.48 8.73
N HIS A 49 5.62 12.20 7.62
CA HIS A 49 4.47 13.09 7.49
C HIS A 49 3.16 12.29 7.44
N HIS A 50 2.11 12.81 8.07
CA HIS A 50 0.86 12.07 8.28
C HIS A 50 0.13 11.67 6.97
N ASP A 51 0.33 12.41 5.89
CA ASP A 51 -0.20 12.10 4.56
C ASP A 51 0.59 11.02 3.81
N HIS A 52 1.68 10.52 4.40
CA HIS A 52 2.49 9.39 3.90
C HIS A 52 2.60 8.23 4.91
N CYS A 53 2.63 8.57 6.20
CA CYS A 53 2.65 7.65 7.33
C CYS A 53 1.37 7.82 8.14
N SER A 54 0.26 7.24 7.66
CA SER A 54 -1.00 7.18 8.42
C SER A 54 -1.07 5.89 9.22
N PRO A 55 -0.87 5.90 10.55
CA PRO A 55 -0.86 4.67 11.34
C PRO A 55 -2.21 3.94 11.30
N GLU A 56 -3.31 4.68 11.12
CA GLU A 56 -4.66 4.14 10.95
C GLU A 56 -4.76 3.30 9.66
N ASP A 57 -4.31 3.87 8.53
CA ASP A 57 -4.36 3.18 7.25
C ASP A 57 -3.39 2.00 7.19
N VAL A 58 -2.21 2.13 7.78
CA VAL A 58 -1.25 1.02 7.93
C VAL A 58 -1.89 -0.12 8.74
N ALA A 59 -2.52 0.19 9.87
CA ALA A 59 -3.20 -0.81 10.70
C ALA A 59 -4.39 -1.47 9.98
N LEU A 60 -5.14 -0.71 9.16
CA LEU A 60 -6.29 -1.21 8.40
C LEU A 60 -5.90 -2.32 7.42
N ILE A 61 -4.72 -2.23 6.80
CA ILE A 61 -4.24 -3.20 5.80
C ILE A 61 -3.28 -4.24 6.37
N SER A 62 -2.84 -4.12 7.62
CA SER A 62 -1.86 -5.03 8.22
C SER A 62 -2.52 -6.29 8.79
N GLY A 63 -1.90 -7.43 8.54
CA GLY A 63 -2.16 -8.73 9.14
C GLY A 63 -0.96 -9.24 9.96
N PRO A 64 -1.03 -10.47 10.50
CA PRO A 64 0.02 -11.03 11.36
C PRO A 64 1.41 -11.10 10.73
N GLU A 65 1.48 -11.29 9.41
CA GLU A 65 2.72 -11.46 8.66
C GLU A 65 3.15 -10.19 7.90
N THR A 66 2.42 -9.09 8.05
CA THR A 66 2.73 -7.84 7.34
C THR A 66 4.04 -7.26 7.85
N VAL A 67 4.94 -6.93 6.92
CA VAL A 67 6.15 -6.17 7.21
C VAL A 67 5.89 -4.69 6.91
N VAL A 68 6.30 -3.81 7.83
CA VAL A 68 6.24 -2.36 7.64
C VAL A 68 7.67 -1.81 7.66
N VAL A 69 8.02 -1.03 6.64
CA VAL A 69 9.34 -0.37 6.49
C VAL A 69 9.16 1.13 6.40
#